data_AF-A0A7W1PLS2-F1
#
_entry.id   AF-A0A7W1PLS2-F1
#
_cell.length_a   1.000
_cell.length_b   1.000
_cell.length_c   1.000
_cell.angle_alpha   90.00
_cell.angle_beta   90.00
_cell.angle_gamma   90.00
#
_symmetry.space_group_name_H-M   'P 1'
#
loop_
_entity.id
_entity.type
_entity.pdbx_description
1 polymer ?
#
loop_
_entity_poly.entity_id
_entity_poly.type
_entity_poly.pdbx_seq_one_letter_code
_entity_poly.pdbx_strand_id
1 'polypeptide(L)'
;MVFAITLTLPVEAWRRGEPAGPRLETTAPSIFGHGPVFRDFNFAQDQEAALGLLGMRLPLTLLPYEAAREIALTSRDLDRMAAAGGAAGWVAARSRRWLGYWEGDIGRDGFYPFDLVAAGYVARPEVARCAKVLAWVGPDAGVLGWLGRRGLFVRSWAEGPATGETAVPAQYCLDLTEPAGDWFVARLTAQDRPRPGPLNQKGPQGVL
;
A
#
# COMPACT_ATOMS: atom_id res chain seq x y z
N MET A 1 -0.62 11.63 9.75
CA MET A 1 0.62 10.83 9.59
C MET A 1 0.22 9.62 8.79
N VAL A 2 0.84 9.36 7.63
CA VAL A 2 0.47 8.22 6.79
C VAL A 2 1.42 7.07 7.13
N PHE A 3 0.87 5.95 7.57
CA PHE A 3 1.61 4.73 7.77
C PHE A 3 1.16 3.74 6.71
N ALA A 4 2.11 3.19 5.96
CA ALA A 4 1.86 1.98 5.18
C ALA A 4 1.74 0.82 6.19
N ILE A 5 0.52 0.55 6.63
CA ILE A 5 0.23 -0.64 7.42
C ILE A 5 -0.57 -1.56 6.50
N THR A 6 0.10 -2.60 6.02
CA THR A 6 -0.35 -3.51 4.96
C THR A 6 -1.24 -4.59 5.58
N LEU A 7 -2.40 -4.20 6.09
CA LEU A 7 -3.31 -5.13 6.76
C LEU A 7 -3.84 -6.23 5.83
N THR A 8 -3.94 -7.45 6.36
CA THR A 8 -4.72 -8.53 5.75
C THR A 8 -5.67 -9.05 6.82
N LEU A 9 -6.96 -9.03 6.53
CA LEU A 9 -7.97 -9.77 7.27
C LEU A 9 -9.02 -10.32 6.32
N PRO A 10 -9.70 -11.42 6.67
CA PRO A 10 -10.87 -11.87 5.94
C PRO A 10 -11.95 -10.78 6.04
N VAL A 11 -12.22 -10.09 4.94
CA VAL A 11 -13.41 -9.22 4.82
C VAL A 11 -14.61 -10.15 4.69
N GLU A 12 -15.11 -10.65 5.81
CA GLU A 12 -16.42 -11.28 5.84
C GLU A 12 -17.50 -10.19 5.87
N ALA A 13 -18.16 -10.07 4.71
CA ALA A 13 -19.46 -9.44 4.47
C ALA A 13 -19.56 -7.90 4.50
N TRP A 14 -19.14 -7.27 3.40
CA TRP A 14 -19.82 -6.06 2.92
C TRP A 14 -20.92 -6.47 1.92
N ARG A 15 -22.20 -6.31 2.28
CA ARG A 15 -23.35 -6.47 1.34
C ARG A 15 -24.25 -5.25 1.39
N ARG A 16 -24.48 -4.62 0.24
CA ARG A 16 -25.79 -4.06 -0.13
C ARG A 16 -26.05 -4.25 -1.63
N GLY A 17 -27.00 -5.15 -1.92
CA GLY A 17 -27.74 -5.26 -3.18
C GLY A 17 -27.12 -6.17 -4.27
N GLU A 18 -27.86 -7.22 -4.64
CA GLU A 18 -27.76 -8.00 -5.92
C GLU A 18 -26.68 -9.12 -6.00
N PRO A 19 -26.91 -10.17 -6.83
CA PRO A 19 -27.09 -11.55 -6.35
C PRO A 19 -25.78 -12.35 -6.22
N ALA A 20 -25.87 -13.46 -5.48
CA ALA A 20 -24.76 -14.36 -5.15
C ALA A 20 -23.98 -14.85 -6.39
N GLY A 21 -22.93 -14.12 -6.76
CA GLY A 21 -21.75 -14.62 -7.47
C GLY A 21 -20.84 -15.39 -6.53
N PRO A 22 -19.92 -16.22 -7.04
CA PRO A 22 -19.38 -17.38 -6.33
C PRO A 22 -18.83 -16.97 -4.96
N ARG A 23 -19.39 -17.62 -3.94
CA ARG A 23 -18.90 -17.58 -2.56
C ARG A 23 -17.40 -17.86 -2.61
N LEU A 24 -16.60 -17.00 -2.00
CA LEU A 24 -15.27 -17.43 -1.56
C LEU A 24 -15.53 -18.36 -0.37
N GLU A 25 -15.90 -19.60 -0.67
CA GLU A 25 -15.94 -20.68 0.29
C GLU A 25 -14.51 -20.84 0.82
N THR A 26 -14.35 -20.47 2.09
CA THR A 26 -13.25 -20.86 2.96
C THR A 26 -13.23 -22.38 3.09
N THR A 27 -12.69 -23.05 2.07
CA THR A 27 -12.32 -24.46 2.13
C THR A 27 -10.98 -24.66 1.44
N ALA A 28 -9.90 -24.38 2.17
CA ALA A 28 -8.65 -25.11 1.99
C ALA A 28 -7.78 -24.96 3.26
N PRO A 29 -7.53 -26.04 4.03
CA PRO A 29 -6.36 -26.06 4.89
C PRO A 29 -5.14 -25.97 3.98
N SER A 30 -4.35 -24.91 4.13
CA SER A 30 -3.23 -24.59 3.24
C SER A 30 -2.07 -25.56 3.45
N ILE A 31 -1.96 -26.54 2.57
CA ILE A 31 -0.78 -27.36 2.34
C ILE A 31 -0.66 -27.50 0.81
N PHE A 32 0.45 -27.00 0.26
CA PHE A 32 0.84 -26.95 -1.18
C PHE A 32 0.22 -25.83 -2.05
N GLY A 33 1.02 -24.79 -2.34
CA GLY A 33 0.92 -24.09 -3.64
C GLY A 33 1.05 -22.57 -3.62
N HIS A 34 0.61 -21.88 -2.57
CA HIS A 34 0.84 -20.44 -2.37
C HIS A 34 1.09 -20.19 -0.88
N GLY A 35 2.06 -19.31 -0.58
CA GLY A 35 2.53 -19.02 0.78
C GLY A 35 1.41 -18.64 1.76
N PRO A 36 1.68 -18.74 3.08
CA PRO A 36 0.67 -18.53 4.11
C PRO A 36 0.00 -17.17 3.94
N VAL A 37 -1.25 -17.05 4.39
CA VAL A 37 -1.96 -15.79 4.67
C VAL A 37 -0.94 -14.71 5.03
N PHE A 38 -0.64 -13.80 4.10
CA PHE A 38 0.42 -12.81 4.31
C PHE A 38 -0.03 -11.92 5.47
N ARG A 39 0.73 -11.94 6.56
CA ARG A 39 0.57 -10.96 7.63
C ARG A 39 1.31 -9.71 7.20
N ASP A 40 0.79 -8.55 7.58
CA ASP A 40 1.53 -7.30 7.44
C ASP A 40 2.89 -7.44 8.12
N PHE A 41 3.98 -7.33 7.35
CA PHE A 41 5.33 -7.46 7.91
C PHE A 41 5.65 -6.30 8.87
N ASN A 42 5.15 -5.10 8.60
CA ASN A 42 5.39 -3.92 9.45
C ASN A 42 4.78 -4.13 10.86
N PHE A 43 3.52 -4.58 10.93
CA PHE A 43 2.85 -4.92 12.17
C PHE A 43 3.45 -6.16 12.85
N ALA A 44 3.77 -7.20 12.07
CA ALA A 44 4.34 -8.43 12.63
C ALA A 44 5.73 -8.19 13.25
N GLN A 45 6.49 -7.22 12.73
CA GLN A 45 7.80 -6.84 13.23
C GLN A 45 7.71 -6.11 14.59
N ASP A 46 6.72 -5.24 14.79
CA ASP A 46 6.56 -4.50 16.04
C ASP A 46 5.08 -4.20 16.39
N GLN A 47 4.46 -5.15 17.07
CA GLN A 47 3.05 -5.04 17.50
C GLN A 47 2.84 -3.99 18.61
N GLU A 48 3.85 -3.76 19.45
CA GLU A 48 3.77 -2.77 20.54
C GLU A 48 3.83 -1.36 19.98
N ALA A 49 4.70 -1.09 19.00
CA ALA A 49 4.71 0.19 18.30
C ALA A 49 3.38 0.47 17.60
N ALA A 50 2.79 -0.54 16.94
CA ALA A 50 1.47 -0.39 16.32
C ALA A 50 0.37 -0.09 17.36
N LEU A 51 0.38 -0.78 18.49
CA LEU A 51 -0.55 -0.51 19.60
C LEU A 51 -0.37 0.92 20.15
N GLY A 52 0.88 1.35 20.37
CA GLY A 52 1.20 2.71 20.81
C GLY A 52 0.70 3.76 19.83
N LEU A 53 0.89 3.54 18.53
CA LEU A 53 0.43 4.42 17.46
C LEU A 53 -1.09 4.57 17.41
N LEU A 54 -1.85 3.47 17.57
CA LEU A 54 -3.30 3.57 17.75
C LEU A 54 -3.65 4.35 19.02
N GLY A 55 -2.93 4.10 20.12
CA GLY A 55 -3.11 4.78 21.40
C GLY A 55 -2.92 6.31 21.35
N MET A 56 -2.12 6.81 20.41
CA MET A 56 -1.92 8.26 20.18
C MET A 56 -3.17 8.97 19.63
N ARG A 57 -4.13 8.25 19.06
CA ARG A 57 -5.38 8.80 18.49
C ARG A 57 -5.14 9.90 17.44
N LEU A 58 -4.07 9.79 16.66
CA LEU A 58 -3.82 10.66 15.52
C LEU A 58 -4.78 10.31 14.37
N PRO A 59 -5.02 11.22 13.40
CA PRO A 59 -5.63 10.84 12.14
C PRO A 59 -4.77 9.80 11.41
N LEU A 60 -5.33 8.61 11.21
CA LEU A 60 -4.68 7.47 10.60
C LEU A 60 -5.31 7.14 9.26
N THR A 61 -4.46 6.91 8.26
CA THR A 61 -4.83 6.28 7.00
C THR A 61 -4.04 4.99 6.86
N LEU A 62 -4.73 3.90 6.56
CA LEU A 62 -4.23 2.55 6.38
C LEU A 62 -4.31 2.20 4.89
N LEU A 63 -3.17 1.83 4.31
CA LEU A 63 -3.03 1.37 2.93
C LEU A 63 -2.63 -0.10 2.97
N PRO A 64 -3.59 -1.01 2.77
CA PRO A 64 -3.43 -2.42 3.01
C PRO A 64 -2.79 -3.14 1.83
N TYR A 65 -2.60 -4.45 1.98
CA TYR A 65 -2.06 -5.32 0.93
C TYR A 65 -2.87 -5.22 -0.36
N GLU A 66 -4.20 -5.17 -0.21
CA GLU A 66 -5.16 -5.15 -1.32
C GLU A 66 -4.95 -3.95 -2.25
N ALA A 67 -4.71 -2.75 -1.71
CA ALA A 67 -4.42 -1.59 -2.53
C ALA A 67 -3.04 -1.69 -3.19
N ALA A 68 -2.03 -2.13 -2.44
CA ALA A 68 -0.66 -2.16 -2.95
C ALA A 68 -0.45 -3.18 -4.07
N ARG A 69 -1.15 -4.33 -4.03
CA ARG A 69 -1.05 -5.39 -5.04
C ARG A 69 -1.67 -5.04 -6.39
N GLU A 70 -2.42 -3.94 -6.49
CA GLU A 70 -2.98 -3.44 -7.76
C GLU A 70 -1.90 -2.85 -8.68
N ILE A 71 -0.70 -2.58 -8.14
CA ILE A 71 0.44 -2.14 -8.92
C ILE A 71 1.56 -3.14 -8.77
N ALA A 72 2.08 -3.62 -9.90
CA ALA A 72 3.32 -4.36 -9.97
C ALA A 72 4.35 -3.56 -10.76
N LEU A 73 5.53 -3.32 -10.17
CA LEU A 73 6.67 -2.79 -10.91
C LEU A 73 7.41 -3.96 -11.56
N THR A 74 7.41 -3.96 -12.89
CA THR A 74 8.01 -5.01 -13.71
C THR A 74 9.42 -4.64 -14.16
N SER A 75 10.13 -5.60 -14.78
CA SER A 75 11.42 -5.31 -15.42
C SER A 75 11.34 -4.17 -16.45
N ARG A 76 10.23 -4.11 -17.21
CA ARG A 76 9.97 -3.06 -18.21
C ARG A 76 9.84 -1.68 -17.56
N ASP A 77 9.21 -1.59 -16.40
CA ASP A 77 9.08 -0.31 -15.68
C ASP A 77 10.43 0.17 -15.16
N LEU A 78 11.23 -0.76 -14.61
CA LEU A 78 12.58 -0.46 -14.17
C LEU A 78 13.48 -0.07 -15.36
N ASP A 79 13.30 -0.64 -16.56
CA ASP A 79 14.04 -0.24 -17.77
C ASP A 79 13.70 1.20 -18.17
N ARG A 80 12.41 1.55 -18.14
CA ARG A 80 11.95 2.93 -18.41
C ARG A 80 12.51 3.92 -17.39
N MET A 81 12.53 3.55 -16.11
CA MET A 81 13.11 4.37 -15.05
C MET A 81 14.63 4.52 -15.19
N ALA A 82 15.34 3.45 -15.56
CA ALA A 82 16.77 3.48 -15.84
C ALA A 82 17.10 4.41 -17.03
N ALA A 83 16.33 4.33 -18.11
CA ALA A 83 16.50 5.19 -19.28
C ALA A 83 16.22 6.68 -18.99
N ALA A 84 15.33 6.98 -18.02
CA ALA A 84 15.09 8.35 -17.58
C ALA A 84 16.28 8.97 -16.82
N GLY A 85 17.14 8.15 -16.21
CA GLY A 85 18.30 8.59 -15.45
C GLY A 85 17.94 9.22 -14.09
N GLY A 86 18.88 9.96 -13.51
CA GLY A 86 18.68 10.70 -12.25
C GLY A 86 18.21 9.83 -11.07
N ALA A 87 17.26 10.34 -10.30
CA ALA A 87 16.68 9.64 -9.16
C ALA A 87 15.90 8.39 -9.60
N ALA A 88 15.16 8.46 -10.72
CA ALA A 88 14.43 7.32 -11.25
C ALA A 88 15.38 6.16 -11.60
N GLY A 89 16.49 6.47 -12.26
CA GLY A 89 17.51 5.49 -12.64
C GLY A 89 18.23 4.91 -11.42
N TRP A 90 18.49 5.73 -10.39
CA TRP A 90 19.05 5.24 -9.12
C TRP A 90 18.11 4.25 -8.43
N VAL A 91 16.80 4.56 -8.34
CA VAL A 91 15.80 3.64 -7.78
C VAL A 91 15.74 2.36 -8.60
N ALA A 92 15.69 2.47 -9.93
CA ALA A 92 15.66 1.30 -10.81
C ALA A 92 16.83 0.35 -10.56
N ALA A 93 18.06 0.88 -10.46
CA ALA A 93 19.25 0.09 -10.19
C ALA A 93 19.18 -0.64 -8.84
N ARG A 94 18.66 0.02 -7.79
CA ARG A 94 18.52 -0.60 -6.46
C ARG A 94 17.39 -1.63 -6.38
N SER A 95 16.33 -1.44 -7.15
CA SER A 95 15.18 -2.34 -7.16
C SER A 95 15.39 -3.63 -7.95
N ARG A 96 16.43 -3.75 -8.81
CA ARG A 96 16.64 -4.96 -9.63
C ARG A 96 16.81 -6.24 -8.82
N ARG A 97 17.59 -6.20 -7.74
CA ARG A 97 17.78 -7.37 -6.87
C ARG A 97 16.47 -7.78 -6.19
N TRP A 98 15.65 -6.79 -5.81
CA TRP A 98 14.34 -7.03 -5.22
C TRP A 98 13.38 -7.65 -6.23
N LEU A 99 13.37 -7.14 -7.47
CA LEU A 99 12.62 -7.75 -8.56
C LEU A 99 13.04 -9.22 -8.78
N GLY A 100 14.34 -9.50 -8.81
CA GLY A 100 14.85 -10.87 -8.98
C GLY A 100 14.40 -11.83 -7.86
N TYR A 101 14.29 -11.35 -6.61
CA TYR A 101 13.70 -12.13 -5.51
C TYR A 101 12.20 -12.41 -5.74
N TRP A 102 11.43 -11.43 -6.21
CA TRP A 102 10.01 -11.62 -6.50
C TRP A 102 9.77 -12.57 -7.67
N GLU A 103 10.59 -12.49 -8.70
CA GLU A 103 10.53 -13.39 -9.86
C GLU A 103 10.94 -14.81 -9.48
N GLY A 104 12.06 -14.97 -8.74
CA GLY A 104 12.63 -16.27 -8.41
C GLY A 104 11.97 -16.99 -7.24
N ASP A 105 11.78 -16.29 -6.12
CA ASP A 105 11.34 -16.91 -4.85
C ASP A 105 9.82 -16.79 -4.65
N ILE A 106 9.21 -15.70 -5.11
CA ILE A 106 7.75 -15.46 -4.95
C ILE A 106 6.96 -15.94 -6.19
N GLY A 107 7.62 -16.01 -7.36
CA GLY A 107 7.00 -16.45 -8.62
C GLY A 107 6.08 -15.42 -9.26
N ARG A 108 6.44 -14.12 -9.19
CA ARG A 108 5.67 -13.01 -9.78
C ARG A 108 6.55 -12.20 -10.74
N ASP A 109 5.99 -11.76 -11.86
CA ASP A 109 6.65 -10.94 -12.91
C ASP A 109 6.86 -9.45 -12.51
N GLY A 110 6.93 -9.19 -11.22
CA GLY A 110 6.96 -7.84 -10.67
C GLY A 110 6.75 -7.84 -9.16
N PHE A 111 7.16 -6.75 -8.52
CA PHE A 111 6.97 -6.56 -7.08
C PHE A 111 5.95 -5.47 -6.77
N TYR A 112 5.26 -5.61 -5.65
CA TYR A 112 4.31 -4.61 -5.16
C TYR A 112 5.06 -3.49 -4.43
N PRO A 113 4.89 -2.21 -4.82
CA PRO A 113 5.67 -1.11 -4.25
C PRO A 113 4.94 -0.49 -3.04
N PHE A 114 4.77 -1.26 -1.95
CA PHE A 114 3.97 -0.90 -0.77
C PHE A 114 4.19 0.54 -0.27
N ASP A 115 5.44 0.90 0.04
CA ASP A 115 5.77 2.23 0.58
C ASP A 115 5.59 3.35 -0.46
N LEU A 116 5.77 3.03 -1.76
CA LEU A 116 5.53 3.99 -2.83
C LEU A 116 4.04 4.35 -2.90
N VAL A 117 3.15 3.37 -2.72
CA VAL A 117 1.70 3.61 -2.70
C VAL A 117 1.33 4.56 -1.56
N ALA A 118 1.92 4.39 -0.37
CA ALA A 118 1.76 5.32 0.74
C ALA A 118 2.29 6.72 0.46
N ALA A 119 3.48 6.84 -0.13
CA ALA A 119 4.01 8.13 -0.56
C ALA A 119 3.12 8.79 -1.63
N GLY A 120 2.58 8.00 -2.56
CA GLY A 120 1.64 8.45 -3.59
C GLY A 120 0.37 9.02 -3.02
N TYR A 121 -0.23 8.32 -2.07
CA TYR A 121 -1.43 8.80 -1.37
C TYR A 121 -1.19 10.13 -0.65
N VAL A 122 -0.02 10.31 0.00
CA VAL A 122 0.34 11.60 0.61
C VAL A 122 0.42 12.71 -0.44
N ALA A 123 0.99 12.42 -1.60
CA ALA A 123 1.16 13.39 -2.69
C ALA A 123 -0.16 13.69 -3.43
N ARG A 124 -1.04 12.70 -3.56
CA ARG A 124 -2.34 12.77 -4.23
C ARG A 124 -3.31 11.79 -3.56
N PRO A 125 -4.11 12.23 -2.57
CA PRO A 125 -5.06 11.37 -1.88
C PRO A 125 -6.11 10.76 -2.82
N GLU A 126 -6.38 11.39 -3.96
CA GLU A 126 -7.32 10.92 -4.98
C GLU A 126 -6.89 9.64 -5.69
N VAL A 127 -5.64 9.18 -5.53
CA VAL A 127 -5.16 7.91 -6.12
C VAL A 127 -5.73 6.68 -5.45
N ALA A 128 -6.45 6.84 -4.33
CA ALA A 128 -7.01 5.73 -3.55
C ALA A 128 -8.47 5.95 -3.19
N ARG A 129 -9.26 4.87 -3.20
CA ARG A 129 -10.63 4.86 -2.70
C ARG A 129 -10.65 4.35 -1.28
N CYS A 130 -11.17 5.15 -0.36
CA CYS A 130 -11.08 4.86 1.06
C CYS A 130 -12.43 4.95 1.77
N ALA A 131 -12.57 4.18 2.84
CA ALA A 131 -13.70 4.18 3.75
C ALA A 131 -13.28 4.59 5.16
N LYS A 132 -14.22 5.14 5.94
CA LYS A 132 -14.03 5.33 7.38
C LYS A 132 -14.23 3.99 8.09
N VAL A 133 -13.28 3.65 8.94
CA VAL A 133 -13.25 2.39 9.69
C VAL A 133 -12.94 2.63 11.16
N LEU A 134 -13.15 1.59 11.95
CA LEU A 134 -12.58 1.45 13.29
C LEU A 134 -11.43 0.45 13.21
N ALA A 135 -10.26 0.83 13.72
CA ALA A 135 -9.05 0.00 13.76
C ALA A 135 -8.67 -0.37 15.20
N TRP A 136 -8.25 -1.61 15.45
CA TRP A 136 -7.81 -2.05 16.78
C TRP A 136 -6.78 -3.18 16.69
N VAL A 137 -5.96 -3.32 17.72
CA VAL A 137 -5.08 -4.48 17.89
C VAL A 137 -5.75 -5.44 18.87
N GLY A 138 -5.89 -6.71 18.48
CA GLY A 138 -6.54 -7.74 19.28
C GLY A 138 -5.87 -9.10 19.15
N PRO A 139 -6.27 -10.11 19.93
CA PRO A 139 -5.78 -11.48 19.76
C PRO A 139 -6.06 -12.01 18.35
N ASP A 140 -5.08 -12.66 17.73
CA ASP A 140 -5.28 -13.39 16.47
C ASP A 140 -6.09 -14.65 16.76
N ALA A 141 -7.31 -14.76 16.23
CA ALA A 141 -8.21 -15.89 16.52
C ALA A 141 -7.77 -17.22 15.87
N GLY A 142 -6.70 -17.22 15.07
CA GLY A 142 -6.15 -18.43 14.46
C GLY A 142 -5.48 -19.41 15.45
N VAL A 143 -5.03 -20.56 14.93
CA VAL A 143 -4.33 -21.65 15.68
C VAL A 143 -3.06 -21.16 16.40
N LEU A 144 -2.61 -19.93 16.19
CA LEU A 144 -1.43 -19.35 16.86
C LEU A 144 -1.80 -18.25 17.88
N GLY A 145 -3.09 -17.97 18.09
CA GLY A 145 -3.58 -16.98 19.07
C GLY A 145 -3.24 -17.33 20.52
N TRP A 146 -3.23 -18.63 20.85
CA TRP A 146 -2.82 -19.13 22.17
C TRP A 146 -1.33 -18.88 22.48
N LEU A 147 -0.52 -18.56 21.47
CA LEU A 147 0.87 -18.12 21.66
C LEU A 147 0.98 -16.62 21.96
N GLY A 148 -0.13 -15.93 22.26
CA GLY A 148 -0.14 -14.51 22.57
C GLY A 148 0.07 -13.61 21.34
N ARG A 149 -0.15 -14.13 20.12
CA ARG A 149 -0.04 -13.34 18.90
C ARG A 149 -1.24 -12.42 18.74
N ARG A 150 -0.96 -11.16 18.41
CA ARG A 150 -2.00 -10.18 18.07
C ARG A 150 -2.10 -10.00 16.56
N GLY A 151 -3.27 -9.54 16.12
CA GLY A 151 -3.54 -9.01 14.78
C GLY A 151 -3.93 -7.53 14.88
N LEU A 152 -3.77 -6.79 13.79
CA LEU A 152 -4.39 -5.48 13.61
C LEU A 152 -5.65 -5.70 12.78
N PHE A 153 -6.75 -5.12 13.24
CA PHE A 153 -8.08 -5.34 12.69
C PHE A 153 -8.77 -4.06 12.31
N VAL A 154 -9.63 -4.16 11.31
CA VAL A 154 -10.46 -3.07 10.82
C VAL A 154 -11.90 -3.55 10.63
N ARG A 155 -12.86 -2.66 10.86
CA ARG A 155 -14.29 -2.88 10.59
C ARG A 155 -14.93 -1.61 10.08
N SER A 156 -16.12 -1.71 9.49
CA SER A 156 -16.82 -0.51 9.02
C SER A 156 -17.24 0.38 10.20
N TRP A 157 -17.17 1.70 10.02
CA TRP A 157 -17.64 2.65 11.05
C TRP A 157 -19.14 2.48 11.37
N ALA A 158 -19.92 2.00 10.40
CA ALA A 158 -21.37 1.82 10.53
C ALA A 158 -21.76 0.67 11.48
N GLU A 159 -20.88 -0.31 11.68
CA GLU A 159 -21.10 -1.45 12.58
C GLU A 159 -20.91 -1.09 14.07
N GLY A 160 -20.34 0.08 14.37
CA GLY A 160 -20.01 0.50 15.73
C GLY A 160 -18.84 -0.29 16.35
N PRO A 161 -18.28 0.17 17.49
CA PRO A 161 -17.21 -0.55 18.17
C PRO A 161 -17.74 -1.85 18.78
N ALA A 162 -16.96 -2.93 18.73
CA ALA A 162 -17.27 -4.12 19.53
C ALA A 162 -17.14 -3.74 21.00
N THR A 163 -18.04 -4.30 21.81
CA THR A 163 -17.96 -4.23 23.27
C THR A 163 -16.59 -4.70 23.76
N GLY A 164 -15.89 -3.83 24.49
CA GLY A 164 -14.63 -4.16 25.17
C GLY A 164 -13.34 -3.95 24.37
N GLU A 165 -13.41 -3.65 23.07
CA GLU A 165 -12.23 -3.39 22.25
C GLU A 165 -11.93 -1.89 22.17
N THR A 166 -10.69 -1.51 22.45
CA THR A 166 -10.25 -0.11 22.27
C THR A 166 -9.96 0.13 20.80
N ALA A 167 -11.01 0.41 20.04
CA ALA A 167 -10.91 0.74 18.62
C ALA A 167 -10.78 2.25 18.41
N VAL A 168 -9.98 2.63 17.42
CA VAL A 168 -9.75 4.03 17.04
C VAL A 168 -10.27 4.31 15.63
N PRO A 169 -10.80 5.52 15.37
CA PRO A 169 -11.16 5.93 14.02
C PRO A 169 -9.94 5.91 13.09
N ALA A 170 -10.10 5.35 11.90
CA ALA A 170 -9.11 5.41 10.84
C ALA A 170 -9.78 5.52 9.47
N GLN A 171 -8.98 5.81 8.45
CA GLN A 171 -9.34 5.69 7.05
C GLN A 171 -8.65 4.44 6.49
N TYR A 172 -9.37 3.62 5.75
CA TYR A 172 -8.85 2.40 5.13
C TYR A 172 -9.07 2.45 3.63
N CYS A 173 -8.00 2.34 2.85
CA CYS A 173 -8.02 2.54 1.41
C CYS A 173 -7.91 1.19 0.70
N LEU A 174 -9.03 0.64 0.23
CA LEU A 174 -9.10 -0.74 -0.29
C LEU A 174 -8.47 -0.88 -1.68
N ASP A 175 -8.69 0.11 -2.54
CA ASP A 175 -8.34 0.05 -3.94
C ASP A 175 -7.64 1.34 -4.38
N LEU A 176 -6.87 1.25 -5.45
CA LEU A 176 -6.33 2.41 -6.14
C LEU A 176 -7.29 2.82 -7.27
N THR A 177 -7.34 4.11 -7.56
CA THR A 177 -8.11 4.60 -8.71
C THR A 177 -7.32 4.40 -9.99
N GLU A 178 -7.94 3.95 -11.08
CA GLU A 178 -7.28 3.97 -12.39
C GLU A 178 -6.97 5.41 -12.83
N PRO A 179 -5.79 5.69 -13.43
CA PRO A 179 -4.66 4.81 -13.72
C PRO A 179 -3.49 5.04 -12.74
N ALA A 180 -3.63 4.65 -11.47
CA ALA A 180 -2.62 4.89 -10.44
C ALA A 180 -1.24 4.33 -10.83
N GLY A 181 -1.15 3.10 -11.35
CA GLY A 181 0.13 2.47 -11.73
C GLY A 181 0.94 3.28 -12.74
N ASP A 182 0.32 3.68 -13.85
CA ASP A 182 0.97 4.54 -14.85
C ASP A 182 1.36 5.89 -14.27
N TRP A 183 0.52 6.46 -13.40
CA TRP A 183 0.83 7.71 -12.72
C TRP A 183 2.09 7.58 -11.86
N PHE A 184 2.27 6.49 -11.11
CA PHE A 184 3.45 6.30 -10.25
C PHE A 184 4.75 6.26 -11.07
N VAL A 185 4.81 5.46 -12.12
CA VAL A 185 6.00 5.35 -12.99
C VAL A 185 6.25 6.67 -13.75
N ALA A 186 5.19 7.30 -14.27
CA ALA A 186 5.29 8.60 -14.93
C ALA A 186 5.79 9.68 -13.96
N ARG A 187 5.32 9.66 -12.70
CA ARG A 187 5.73 10.64 -11.69
C ARG A 187 7.20 10.49 -11.31
N LEU A 188 7.68 9.27 -11.16
CA LEU A 188 9.09 8.98 -10.88
C LEU A 188 9.99 9.43 -12.03
N THR A 189 9.59 9.15 -13.28
CA THR A 189 10.38 9.51 -14.47
C THR A 189 10.32 11.00 -14.83
N ALA A 190 9.27 11.73 -14.44
CA ALA A 190 9.11 13.14 -14.76
C ALA A 190 9.94 14.10 -13.88
N GLN A 191 10.47 13.66 -12.74
CA GLN A 191 11.19 14.54 -11.80
C GLN A 191 12.56 15.02 -12.31
N ASP A 192 13.16 14.31 -13.26
CA ASP A 192 14.52 14.56 -13.73
C ASP A 192 14.61 15.33 -15.05
N ARG A 193 13.50 15.93 -15.53
CA ARG A 193 13.62 16.92 -16.60
C ARG A 193 14.43 18.11 -16.07
N PRO A 194 15.49 18.56 -16.77
CA PRO A 194 16.20 19.78 -16.40
C PRO A 194 15.18 20.91 -16.25
N ARG A 195 15.19 21.60 -15.11
CA ARG A 195 14.44 22.86 -15.03
C ARG A 195 14.95 23.74 -16.18
N PRO A 196 14.08 24.36 -17.00
CA PRO A 196 14.54 25.34 -17.95
C PRO A 196 15.37 26.36 -17.18
N GLY A 197 16.63 26.54 -17.58
CA GLY A 197 17.50 27.56 -16.99
C GLY A 197 16.82 28.93 -17.08
N PRO A 198 17.18 29.88 -16.21
CA PRO A 198 16.60 31.21 -16.25
C PRO A 198 16.69 31.74 -17.69
N LEU A 199 15.54 32.10 -18.25
CA LEU A 199 15.45 32.71 -19.57
C LEU A 199 16.43 33.87 -19.59
N ASN A 200 17.46 33.77 -20.43
CA ASN A 200 18.45 34.80 -20.61
C ASN A 200 17.72 35.98 -21.27
N GLN A 201 17.19 36.90 -20.46
CA GLN A 201 16.59 38.14 -20.94
C GLN A 201 17.70 39.07 -21.43
N LYS A 202 18.33 38.73 -22.56
CA LYS A 202 18.98 39.74 -23.38
C LYS A 202 17.90 40.46 -24.17
N GLY A 203 17.32 41.49 -23.55
CA GLY A 203 16.57 42.51 -24.27
C GLY A 203 17.50 43.18 -25.30
N PRO A 204 16.95 43.66 -26.43
CA PRO A 204 17.74 44.35 -27.45
C PRO A 204 18.36 45.61 -26.83
N GLN A 205 19.69 45.74 -26.95
CA GLN A 205 20.38 46.99 -26.67
C GLN A 205 19.84 48.03 -27.65
N GLY A 206 19.12 49.02 -27.13
CA GLY A 206 18.64 50.16 -27.90
C GLY A 206 19.83 50.93 -28.45
N VAL A 207 19.85 51.09 -29.76
CA VAL A 207 20.65 52.09 -30.47
C VAL A 207 19.89 53.41 -30.35
N LEU A 208 20.41 54.35 -29.57
CA LEU A 208 20.28 55.81 -29.75
C LEU A 208 21.58 56.47 -29.29
#